data_AF-A0A973NMC8-F1
#
_entry.id   AF-A0A973NMC8-F1
#
_cell.length_a   1.000
_cell.length_b   1.000
_cell.length_c   1.000
_cell.angle_alpha   90.00
_cell.angle_beta   90.00
_cell.angle_gamma   90.00
#
_symmetry.space_group_name_H-M   'P 1'
#
loop_
_entity.id
_entity.type
_entity.pdbx_description
1 polymer ?
#
loop_
_entity_poly.entity_id
_entity_poly.type
_entity_poly.pdbx_seq_one_letter_code
_entity_poly.pdbx_strand_id
1 'polypeptide(L)'
;MSDRPIKRVVVAGGGTAGWIAAYALVKQLGAMIDITLVESDEIGTVGVGESTIPTARTFHQYMGIDEADFVRATGSTFKLGISFED
;
A
#
# COMPACT_ATOMS: atom_id res chain seq x y z
N MET A 1 4.78 -30.59 -10.66
CA MET A 1 5.24 -29.22 -10.32
C MET A 1 6.31 -29.35 -9.25
N SER A 2 7.42 -28.61 -9.33
CA SER A 2 8.49 -28.77 -8.33
C SER A 2 8.03 -28.24 -6.98
N ASP A 3 8.13 -29.06 -5.94
CA ASP A 3 7.67 -28.78 -4.57
C ASP A 3 8.64 -27.85 -3.80
N ARG A 4 9.18 -26.84 -4.50
CA ARG A 4 10.19 -25.94 -3.94
C ARG A 4 9.48 -24.76 -3.24
N PRO A 5 9.76 -24.50 -1.96
CA PRO A 5 9.18 -23.36 -1.27
C PRO A 5 9.60 -22.06 -1.97
N ILE A 6 8.65 -21.15 -2.14
CA ILE A 6 8.94 -19.81 -2.65
C ILE A 6 9.78 -19.09 -1.60
N LYS A 7 10.96 -18.63 -2.00
CA LYS A 7 11.92 -17.93 -1.12
C LYS A 7 12.16 -16.48 -1.49
N ARG A 8 11.77 -16.07 -2.70
CA ARG A 8 12.01 -14.73 -3.24
C ARG A 8 10.77 -14.24 -3.98
N VAL A 9 10.35 -13.02 -3.68
CA VAL A 9 9.25 -12.32 -4.35
C VAL A 9 9.76 -10.96 -4.81
N VAL A 10 9.48 -10.63 -6.07
CA VAL A 10 9.78 -9.32 -6.63
C VAL A 10 8.46 -8.60 -6.91
N VAL A 11 8.30 -7.40 -6.35
CA VAL A 11 7.22 -6.47 -6.67
C VAL A 11 7.73 -5.51 -7.74
N ALA A 12 7.24 -5.66 -8.97
CA ALA A 12 7.64 -4.82 -10.09
C ALA A 12 6.67 -3.64 -10.23
N GLY A 13 7.15 -2.44 -9.92
CA GLY A 13 6.38 -1.20 -9.88
C GLY A 13 6.19 -0.70 -8.45
N GLY A 14 6.39 0.61 -8.29
CA GLY A 14 6.16 1.33 -7.04
C GLY A 14 4.72 1.84 -6.91
N GLY A 15 4.61 3.11 -6.51
CA GLY A 15 3.32 3.76 -6.25
C GLY A 15 2.53 3.06 -5.14
N THR A 16 1.26 3.43 -5.00
CA THR A 16 0.40 2.92 -3.91
C THR A 16 0.28 1.40 -3.94
N ALA A 17 0.08 0.80 -5.12
CA ALA A 17 -0.10 -0.64 -5.26
C ALA A 17 1.17 -1.43 -4.90
N GLY A 18 2.34 -1.03 -5.41
CA GLY A 18 3.60 -1.71 -5.15
C GLY A 18 3.99 -1.66 -3.68
N TRP A 19 3.93 -0.48 -3.07
CA TRP A 19 4.30 -0.28 -1.68
C TRP A 19 3.34 -0.96 -0.70
N ILE A 20 2.03 -0.94 -0.95
CA ILE A 20 1.05 -1.71 -0.15
C ILE A 20 1.34 -3.21 -0.23
N ALA A 21 1.57 -3.74 -1.44
CA ALA A 21 1.84 -5.16 -1.62
C ALA A 21 3.15 -5.59 -0.93
N ALA A 22 4.23 -4.84 -1.14
CA ALA A 22 5.53 -5.14 -0.52
C ALA A 22 5.45 -5.09 1.01
N TYR A 23 4.83 -4.06 1.59
CA TYR A 23 4.72 -3.93 3.03
C TYR A 23 3.84 -5.03 3.65
N ALA A 24 2.72 -5.37 3.02
CA ALA A 24 1.87 -6.48 3.46
C ALA A 24 2.62 -7.82 3.45
N LEU A 25 3.40 -8.08 2.40
CA LEU A 25 4.24 -9.28 2.31
C LEU A 25 5.33 -9.28 3.38
N VAL A 26 5.97 -8.15 3.66
CA VAL A 26 6.99 -8.04 4.72
C VAL A 26 6.36 -8.31 6.08
N LYS A 27 5.19 -7.72 6.37
CA LYS A 27 4.49 -7.89 7.66
C LYS A 27 4.12 -9.34 7.93
N GLN A 28 3.67 -10.06 6.91
CA GLN A 28 3.16 -11.43 7.05
C GLN A 28 4.24 -12.50 6.85
N LEU A 29 5.20 -12.28 5.95
CA LEU A 29 6.13 -13.29 5.44
C LEU A 29 7.60 -12.87 5.49
N GLY A 30 7.96 -11.67 5.96
CA GLY A 30 9.32 -11.13 5.88
C GLY A 30 10.39 -11.94 6.62
N ALA A 31 10.00 -12.79 7.58
CA ALA A 31 10.90 -13.73 8.24
C ALA A 31 11.17 -15.02 7.43
N MET A 32 10.40 -15.27 6.38
CA MET A 32 10.40 -16.53 5.61
C MET A 32 10.88 -16.39 4.17
N ILE A 33 10.69 -15.21 3.57
CA ILE A 33 11.01 -14.91 2.17
C ILE A 33 11.72 -13.56 2.04
N ASP A 34 12.55 -13.46 1.02
CA ASP A 34 13.16 -12.21 0.59
C ASP A 34 12.21 -11.47 -0.37
N ILE A 35 12.03 -10.17 -0.14
CA ILE A 35 11.05 -9.33 -0.84
C ILE A 35 11.79 -8.12 -1.38
N THR A 36 11.79 -7.96 -2.70
CA THR A 36 12.40 -6.83 -3.39
C THR A 36 11.33 -6.05 -4.14
N LEU A 37 11.28 -4.74 -3.96
CA LEU A 37 10.49 -3.84 -4.80
C LEU A 37 11.44 -3.18 -5.82
N VAL A 38 11.04 -3.16 -7.08
CA VAL A 38 11.75 -2.46 -8.16
C VAL A 38 10.82 -1.41 -8.72
N GLU A 39 11.17 -0.13 -8.56
CA GLU A 39 10.44 1.01 -9.12
C GLU A 39 11.35 1.89 -9.98
N SER A 40 10.73 2.72 -10.83
CA SER A 40 11.42 3.66 -11.70
C SER A 40 11.26 5.07 -11.16
N ASP A 41 12.37 5.79 -11.01
CA ASP A 41 12.37 7.21 -10.65
C ASP A 41 11.87 8.11 -11.79
N GLU A 42 11.83 7.60 -13.02
CA GLU A 42 11.43 8.36 -14.22
C GLU A 42 9.91 8.49 -14.37
N ILE A 43 9.14 7.62 -13.71
CA ILE A 43 7.67 7.59 -13.79
C ILE A 43 7.09 8.15 -12.49
N GLY A 44 6.97 9.47 -12.43
CA GLY A 44 6.30 10.15 -11.32
C GLY A 44 4.78 9.93 -11.31
N THR A 45 4.16 9.99 -10.14
CA THR A 45 2.70 9.96 -10.00
C THR A 45 2.10 11.33 -10.29
N VAL A 46 0.91 11.36 -10.90
CA VAL A 46 0.12 12.59 -11.02
C VAL A 46 -0.72 12.72 -9.75
N GLY A 47 -0.51 13.78 -8.98
CA GLY A 47 -1.21 14.04 -7.71
C GLY A 47 -2.64 14.56 -7.90
N VAL A 48 -3.55 13.74 -8.43
CA VAL A 48 -4.96 14.13 -8.65
C VAL A 48 -5.87 13.99 -7.42
N GLY A 49 -5.33 13.54 -6.29
CA GLY A 49 -6.10 13.22 -5.09
C GLY A 49 -6.85 11.90 -5.22
N GLU A 50 -6.70 11.02 -4.22
CA GLU A 50 -7.37 9.71 -4.20
C GLU A 50 -8.34 9.64 -3.02
N SER A 51 -9.47 8.98 -3.25
CA SER A 51 -10.50 8.75 -2.24
C SER A 51 -10.49 7.28 -1.82
N THR A 52 -10.80 7.01 -0.55
CA THR A 52 -10.87 5.65 -0.02
C THR A 52 -12.28 5.31 0.49
N ILE A 53 -12.42 4.14 1.10
CA ILE A 53 -13.61 3.66 1.83
C ILE A 53 -13.19 3.26 3.26
N PRO A 54 -14.13 3.05 4.20
CA PRO A 54 -13.80 2.83 5.62
C PRO A 54 -12.84 1.67 5.93
N THR A 55 -12.68 0.69 5.01
CA THR A 55 -11.72 -0.41 5.17
C THR A 55 -10.26 0.07 5.21
N ALA A 56 -9.95 1.28 4.74
CA ALA A 56 -8.62 1.89 4.86
C ALA A 56 -8.17 2.00 6.33
N ARG A 57 -9.09 2.28 7.27
CA ARG A 57 -8.72 2.35 8.69
C ARG A 57 -8.32 0.99 9.25
N THR A 58 -9.07 -0.05 8.90
CA THR A 58 -8.75 -1.44 9.27
C THR A 58 -7.40 -1.86 8.68
N PHE A 59 -7.11 -1.42 7.45
CA PHE A 59 -5.82 -1.65 6.83
C PHE A 59 -4.68 -0.96 7.60
N HIS A 60 -4.83 0.32 7.98
CA HIS A 60 -3.84 1.02 8.80
C HIS A 60 -3.57 0.30 10.13
N GLN A 61 -4.62 -0.14 10.82
CA GLN A 61 -4.50 -0.90 12.06
C GLN A 61 -3.72 -2.20 11.87
N TYR A 62 -4.05 -2.98 10.83
CA TYR A 62 -3.32 -4.21 10.50
C TYR A 62 -1.83 -3.93 10.18
N MET A 63 -1.57 -2.82 9.49
CA MET A 63 -0.22 -2.38 9.14
C MET A 63 0.56 -1.75 10.28
N GLY A 64 -0.09 -1.45 11.42
CA GLY A 64 0.51 -0.74 12.54
C GLY A 64 0.80 0.73 12.23
N ILE A 65 0.02 1.32 11.32
CA ILE A 65 0.11 2.73 10.94
C ILE A 65 -0.84 3.52 11.84
N ASP A 66 -0.31 4.53 12.52
CA ASP A 66 -1.15 5.48 13.24
C ASP A 66 -1.95 6.35 12.26
N GLU A 67 -3.26 6.42 12.46
CA GLU A 67 -4.16 7.11 11.54
C GLU A 67 -3.93 8.63 11.52
N ALA A 68 -3.60 9.22 12.67
CA ALA A 68 -3.36 10.67 12.74
C ALA A 68 -2.05 11.04 12.05
N ASP A 69 -1.00 10.21 12.20
CA ASP A 69 0.27 10.40 11.48
C ASP A 69 0.12 10.20 9.98
N PHE A 70 -0.64 9.19 9.55
CA PHE A 70 -0.97 9.00 8.14
C PHE A 70 -1.64 10.24 7.54
N VAL A 71 -2.66 10.78 8.23
CA VAL A 71 -3.38 11.98 7.77
C VAL A 71 -2.44 13.19 7.65
N ARG A 72 -1.57 13.42 8.64
CA ARG A 72 -0.58 14.52 8.60
C ARG A 72 0.45 14.35 7.49
N ALA A 73 0.96 13.14 7.31
CA ALA A 73 2.02 12.85 6.32
C ALA A 73 1.52 12.95 4.86
N THR A 74 0.22 12.71 4.64
CA THR A 74 -0.36 12.66 3.29
C THR A 74 -1.19 13.90 2.93
N GLY A 75 -1.47 14.80 3.88
CA GLY A 75 -2.40 15.91 3.67
C GLY A 75 -3.84 15.45 3.44
N SER A 76 -4.20 14.24 3.92
CA SER A 76 -5.53 13.67 3.73
C SER A 76 -6.61 14.40 4.55
N THR A 77 -7.86 14.25 4.14
CA THR A 77 -9.05 14.68 4.89
C THR A 77 -10.02 13.52 5.10
N PHE A 78 -11.01 13.69 5.97
CA PHE A 78 -12.02 12.66 6.21
C PHE A 78 -13.12 12.69 5.15
N LYS A 79 -13.40 11.53 4.56
CA LYS A 79 -14.52 11.32 3.64
C LYS A 79 -15.71 10.75 4.41
N LEU A 80 -16.87 11.42 4.34
CA LEU A 80 -18.13 10.92 4.94
C LEU A 80 -19.03 10.19 3.93
N GLY A 81 -18.82 10.38 2.64
CA GLY A 81 -19.63 9.79 1.59
C GLY A 81 -19.26 10.34 0.21
N ILE A 82 -20.12 10.08 -0.77
CA ILE A 82 -20.07 10.69 -2.11
C ILE A 82 -21.40 11.41 -2.31
N SER A 83 -21.36 12.69 -2.64
CA SER A 83 -22.53 13.43 -3.11
C SER A 83 -22.62 13.25 -4.62
N PHE A 84 -23.77 12.80 -5.12
CA PHE A 84 -24.01 12.66 -6.56
C PHE A 84 -24.89 13.83 -7.02
N GLU A 85 -24.41 14.56 -8.02
CA GLU A 85 -25.08 15.70 -8.66
C GLU A 85 -25.22 15.40 -10.15
N ASP A 86 -26.26 15.96 -10.79
CA ASP A 86 -26.60 15.74 -12.20
C ASP A 86 -25.68 16.49 -13.18
#